data_AF-A0A7X3Y9M8-F1
#
_entry.id   AF-A0A7X3Y9M8-F1
#
_cell.length_a   1.000
_cell.length_b   1.000
_cell.length_c   1.000
_cell.angle_alpha   90.00
_cell.angle_beta   90.00
_cell.angle_gamma   90.00
#
_symmetry.space_group_name_H-M   'P 1'
#
loop_
_entity.id
_entity.type
_entity.pdbx_description
1 polymer ?
#
loop_
_entity_poly.entity_id
_entity_poly.type
_entity_poly.pdbx_seq_one_letter_code
_entity_poly.pdbx_strand_id
1 'polypeptide(L)'
;MPSTARSCARPFSNPAQSRRSRTTRTCGTACPTVTTRARSLPGALPGQTGASGDNAACSGNRASIRWRPRKWRPDRTDGTITPFALRPRGAGTPAAESLSSYLVRLAGAQVLPTATFAARHFAERVASVAYGGGRNLYGGRGVWMNGMGRWARGMVARLQDLTGRGDLAGLTALPWQGVLAPGGLTANVRRWCPRCYRDMRAQHGECWDPLVWFLAPAACCALHDRPLATHCWSCGVVQPWLPHDTAIGCCAVCGADLAVTAPAARPEPSGAYDRWAAGACGDLCAAGRSAACGSLAVAAREEFSGVVRRLVEELDDGNRSAFARRIGVSVHTPSRWIGSGTIRLDSLLRLSARLGLQPVDLLLRERKIRMGTQQVDALPRQRRRSAVDWHRVERQLDAMLDGTEAVSLRDAARRLGVRVNSLRKRLPAHVAKWRRQAR
;
A
#
# COMPACT_ATOMS: atom_id res chain seq x y z
N MET A 1 -3.36 50.16 -49.02
CA MET A 1 -3.00 51.49 -48.47
C MET A 1 -3.10 51.42 -46.96
N PRO A 2 -2.11 51.94 -46.23
CA PRO A 2 -0.83 51.29 -45.97
C PRO A 2 -0.71 51.02 -44.44
N SER A 3 0.36 50.55 -43.81
CA SER A 3 1.79 50.43 -44.11
C SER A 3 2.35 49.49 -43.00
N THR A 4 3.11 48.43 -43.32
CA THR A 4 4.59 48.34 -43.19
C THR A 4 5.14 48.59 -41.78
N ALA A 5 6.15 47.90 -41.25
CA ALA A 5 6.97 46.77 -41.66
C ALA A 5 7.94 46.45 -40.47
N ARG A 6 8.58 45.27 -40.50
CA ARG A 6 10.03 44.98 -40.31
C ARG A 6 10.81 45.73 -39.21
N SER A 7 11.83 45.22 -38.54
CA SER A 7 12.59 43.96 -38.48
C SER A 7 13.81 44.26 -37.57
N CYS A 8 14.58 43.23 -37.22
CA CYS A 8 15.98 43.29 -36.78
C CYS A 8 16.23 43.78 -35.33
N ALA A 9 17.28 43.37 -34.63
CA ALA A 9 18.23 42.27 -34.73
C ALA A 9 19.10 42.32 -33.45
N ARG A 10 19.26 41.17 -32.78
CA ARG A 10 20.53 40.61 -32.23
C ARG A 10 21.39 41.40 -31.19
N PRO A 11 22.34 40.70 -30.51
CA PRO A 11 22.58 40.78 -29.07
C PRO A 11 23.94 41.39 -28.69
N PHE A 12 24.08 41.86 -27.45
CA PHE A 12 25.35 42.14 -26.76
C PHE A 12 25.04 42.17 -25.25
N SER A 13 25.89 41.88 -24.26
CA SER A 13 27.15 41.17 -24.09
C SER A 13 27.42 41.17 -22.58
N ASN A 14 28.08 40.14 -22.09
CA ASN A 14 28.69 40.10 -20.75
C ASN A 14 29.91 41.05 -20.71
N PRO A 15 30.24 41.67 -19.56
CA PRO A 15 31.47 41.26 -18.86
C PRO A 15 31.31 41.30 -17.31
N ALA A 16 31.68 40.25 -16.59
CA ALA A 16 33.00 39.95 -16.01
C ALA A 16 33.47 40.82 -14.82
N GLN A 17 33.83 40.10 -13.73
CA GLN A 17 34.91 40.35 -12.76
C GLN A 17 34.63 41.40 -11.64
N SER A 18 35.03 41.26 -10.36
CA SER A 18 35.95 40.34 -9.67
C SER A 18 35.87 40.50 -8.13
N ARG A 19 36.40 39.49 -7.40
CA ARG A 19 37.19 39.56 -6.12
C ARG A 19 36.43 40.04 -4.86
N ARG A 20 36.62 39.53 -3.63
CA ARG A 20 37.75 38.83 -2.97
C ARG A 20 37.26 38.16 -1.67
N SER A 21 37.81 36.97 -1.40
CA SER A 21 38.21 36.37 -0.10
C SER A 21 37.81 37.02 1.24
N ARG A 22 37.29 36.19 2.17
CA ARG A 22 37.84 36.12 3.54
C ARG A 22 37.69 34.73 4.16
N THR A 23 38.76 34.36 4.83
CA THR A 23 39.16 33.07 5.40
C THR A 23 38.68 32.88 6.85
N THR A 24 38.77 31.63 7.29
CA THR A 24 38.90 31.11 8.68
C THR A 24 37.70 31.19 9.64
N ARG A 25 37.17 30.01 10.01
CA ARG A 25 37.45 29.40 11.34
C ARG A 25 37.03 27.93 11.39
N THR A 26 38.03 27.10 11.63
CA THR A 26 37.96 25.71 12.08
C THR A 26 37.59 25.62 13.55
N CYS A 27 36.67 24.72 13.89
CA CYS A 27 36.51 24.10 15.21
C CYS A 27 35.71 22.80 14.97
N GLY A 28 36.19 21.57 15.15
CA GLY A 28 37.31 21.11 15.95
C GLY A 28 36.84 20.55 17.30
N THR A 29 35.94 19.55 17.30
CA THR A 29 35.60 18.81 18.53
C THR A 29 35.34 17.33 18.25
N ALA A 30 36.44 16.58 18.42
CA ALA A 30 36.59 15.29 19.07
C ALA A 30 35.41 14.31 19.09
N CYS A 31 35.60 13.20 18.37
CA CYS A 31 34.90 11.94 18.52
C CYS A 31 35.65 11.09 19.57
N PRO A 32 35.02 10.60 20.65
CA PRO A 32 35.66 9.61 21.51
C PRO A 32 35.45 8.20 20.92
N THR A 33 36.57 7.63 20.47
CA THR A 33 36.79 6.22 20.21
C THR A 33 36.49 5.40 21.47
N VAL A 34 35.52 4.48 21.41
CA VAL A 34 35.38 3.41 22.40
C VAL A 34 36.02 2.15 21.82
N THR A 35 37.22 1.87 22.31
CA THR A 35 37.93 0.59 22.21
C THR A 35 37.12 -0.53 22.87
N THR A 36 36.61 -1.48 22.08
CA THR A 36 36.20 -2.79 22.58
C THR A 36 37.39 -3.76 22.50
N ARG A 37 37.97 -4.05 23.66
CA ARG A 37 38.90 -5.18 23.84
C ARG A 37 38.18 -6.48 23.50
N ALA A 38 38.67 -7.17 22.48
CA ALA A 38 38.41 -8.59 22.27
C ALA A 38 39.03 -9.38 23.44
N ARG A 39 38.27 -10.31 24.02
CA ARG A 39 38.82 -11.40 24.82
C ARG A 39 38.50 -12.73 24.14
N SER A 40 39.59 -13.46 23.98
CA SER A 40 39.80 -14.69 23.23
C SER A 40 39.08 -15.89 23.85
N LEU A 41 38.68 -16.81 22.97
CA LEU A 41 38.39 -18.22 23.26
C LEU A 41 39.63 -18.95 23.81
N PRO A 42 39.42 -20.13 24.42
CA PRO A 42 39.92 -21.38 23.81
C PRO A 42 38.84 -22.50 23.93
N GLY A 43 38.76 -23.57 23.15
CA GLY A 43 39.54 -24.16 22.07
C GLY A 43 39.13 -25.65 21.95
N ALA A 44 38.97 -26.16 20.71
CA ALA A 44 39.13 -27.56 20.23
C ALA A 44 38.20 -28.68 20.82
N LEU A 45 37.74 -29.75 20.15
CA LEU A 45 37.69 -30.31 18.77
C LEU A 45 36.83 -31.65 18.86
N PRO A 46 36.67 -32.54 17.83
CA PRO A 46 35.38 -32.94 17.25
C PRO A 46 34.86 -34.35 17.62
N GLY A 47 33.63 -34.70 17.19
CA GLY A 47 33.09 -36.06 17.30
C GLY A 47 31.70 -36.22 16.66
N GLN A 48 31.49 -37.35 15.99
CA GLN A 48 30.46 -37.64 14.97
C GLN A 48 29.11 -38.17 15.51
N THR A 49 28.08 -38.09 14.63
CA THR A 49 26.91 -38.98 14.45
C THR A 49 25.82 -39.09 15.53
N GLY A 50 24.55 -39.07 15.07
CA GLY A 50 23.43 -39.69 15.78
C GLY A 50 22.13 -38.90 15.72
N ALA A 51 21.13 -39.43 15.01
CA ALA A 51 19.78 -38.90 14.92
C ALA A 51 18.93 -39.29 16.13
N SER A 52 18.13 -38.35 16.66
CA SER A 52 16.77 -38.57 17.19
C SER A 52 16.22 -37.25 17.72
N GLY A 53 14.91 -37.04 17.55
CA GLY A 53 14.24 -35.82 17.94
C GLY A 53 14.14 -35.66 19.46
N ASP A 54 14.01 -34.41 19.89
CA ASP A 54 13.15 -34.05 21.00
C ASP A 54 12.86 -32.54 21.00
N ASN A 55 11.60 -32.22 21.28
CA ASN A 55 11.07 -30.88 21.44
C ASN A 55 11.69 -30.22 22.69
N ALA A 56 12.74 -29.43 22.51
CA ALA A 56 13.26 -28.56 23.55
C ALA A 56 12.67 -27.15 23.41
N ALA A 57 11.80 -26.80 24.38
CA ALA A 57 11.28 -25.47 24.59
C ALA A 57 12.42 -24.44 24.67
N CYS A 58 12.48 -23.54 23.69
CA CYS A 58 13.46 -22.45 23.67
C CYS A 58 12.98 -21.33 24.60
N SER A 59 13.24 -21.48 25.90
CA SER A 59 13.20 -20.41 26.90
C SER A 59 14.39 -19.47 26.70
N GLY A 60 14.37 -18.73 25.58
CA GLY A 60 15.34 -17.70 25.25
C GLY A 60 15.10 -16.42 26.04
N ASN A 61 15.96 -16.20 27.02
CA ASN A 61 16.14 -15.00 27.85
C ASN A 61 15.65 -13.68 27.21
N ARG A 62 14.56 -13.10 27.75
CA ARG A 62 14.12 -11.72 27.42
C ARG A 62 15.11 -10.73 28.03
N ALA A 63 16.21 -10.48 27.34
CA ALA A 63 16.97 -9.25 27.57
C ALA A 63 16.08 -8.07 27.19
N SER A 64 15.46 -7.46 28.20
CA SER A 64 14.68 -6.23 28.05
C SER A 64 15.60 -5.09 27.66
N ILE A 65 15.81 -4.91 26.35
CA ILE A 65 16.41 -3.69 25.83
C ILE A 65 15.38 -2.58 26.04
N ARG A 66 15.44 -1.90 27.20
CA ARG A 66 14.74 -0.64 27.44
C ARG A 66 15.26 0.36 26.41
N TRP A 67 14.51 0.51 25.32
CA TRP A 67 14.69 1.63 24.42
C TRP A 67 14.37 2.91 25.20
N ARG A 68 15.41 3.67 25.57
CA ARG A 68 15.23 5.05 26.02
C ARG A 68 14.97 5.87 24.77
N PRO A 69 13.81 6.52 24.62
CA PRO A 69 13.60 7.43 23.51
C PRO A 69 14.69 8.49 23.59
N ARG A 70 15.54 8.58 22.55
CA ARG A 70 16.16 9.88 22.28
C ARG A 70 14.97 10.83 22.10
N LYS A 71 14.79 11.74 23.06
CA LYS A 71 13.76 12.78 23.00
C LYS A 71 13.88 13.44 21.63
N TRP A 72 12.94 13.15 20.74
CA TRP A 72 12.79 13.89 19.51
C TRP A 72 12.45 15.32 19.93
N ARG A 73 13.38 16.24 19.68
CA ARG A 73 13.15 17.67 19.87
C ARG A 73 12.89 18.23 18.48
N PRO A 74 11.66 18.68 18.17
CA PRO A 74 11.46 19.48 16.97
C PRO A 74 12.27 20.76 17.11
N ASP A 75 12.93 21.14 16.03
CA ASP A 75 13.58 22.43 15.92
C ASP A 75 12.51 23.51 16.09
N ARG A 76 12.65 24.35 17.12
CA ARG A 76 11.72 25.46 17.39
C ARG A 76 12.11 26.60 16.45
N THR A 77 11.66 26.54 15.22
CA THR A 77 11.61 27.72 14.35
C THR A 77 10.25 28.40 14.51
N ASP A 78 10.30 29.69 14.82
CA ASP A 78 9.17 30.59 15.09
C ASP A 78 7.96 30.44 14.17
N GLY A 79 6.78 30.59 14.77
CA GLY A 79 5.47 30.59 14.12
C GLY A 79 4.54 29.60 14.80
N THR A 80 3.41 30.08 15.32
CA THR A 80 2.36 29.34 16.03
C THR A 80 1.87 28.12 15.24
N ILE A 81 2.52 26.96 15.44
CA ILE A 81 2.01 25.67 15.00
C ILE A 81 0.85 25.32 15.93
N THR A 82 -0.39 25.42 15.45
CA THR A 82 -1.49 24.68 16.05
C THR A 82 -1.07 23.21 16.08
N PRO A 83 -0.93 22.56 17.25
CA PRO A 83 -0.26 21.25 17.41
C PRO A 83 -0.97 20.08 16.68
N PHE A 84 -2.04 20.36 15.95
CA PHE A 84 -2.78 19.41 15.15
C PHE A 84 -2.59 19.58 13.63
N ALA A 85 -2.01 20.67 13.11
CA ALA A 85 -2.04 20.97 11.68
C ALA A 85 -0.79 20.52 10.88
N LEU A 86 -0.28 19.31 11.11
CA LEU A 86 0.89 18.80 10.37
C LEU A 86 0.65 18.83 8.84
N ARG A 87 1.68 19.18 8.08
CA ARG A 87 1.63 19.07 6.60
C ARG A 87 1.84 17.60 6.20
N PRO A 88 0.96 17.01 5.38
CA PRO A 88 1.18 15.67 4.84
C PRO A 88 2.44 15.62 3.98
N ARG A 89 3.22 14.55 4.10
CA ARG A 89 4.47 14.38 3.33
C ARG A 89 4.17 13.91 1.90
N GLY A 90 4.93 14.42 0.93
CA GLY A 90 4.82 14.01 -0.47
C GLY A 90 3.46 14.27 -1.13
N ALA A 91 2.60 15.12 -0.57
CA ALA A 91 1.25 15.34 -1.08
C ALA A 91 1.25 15.81 -2.55
N GLY A 92 0.48 15.13 -3.41
CA GLY A 92 0.47 15.39 -4.85
C GLY A 92 1.63 14.74 -5.62
N THR A 93 2.42 13.87 -4.98
CA THR A 93 3.49 13.10 -5.62
C THR A 93 3.24 11.60 -5.47
N PRO A 94 3.92 10.73 -6.24
CA PRO A 94 3.84 9.28 -6.07
C PRO A 94 4.23 8.78 -4.66
N ALA A 95 4.99 9.57 -3.91
CA ALA A 95 5.39 9.28 -2.53
C ALA A 95 4.43 9.86 -1.47
N ALA A 96 3.22 10.29 -1.87
CA ALA A 96 2.21 10.85 -0.98
C ALA A 96 1.96 9.96 0.23
N GLU A 97 1.99 10.57 1.41
CA GLU A 97 1.77 9.92 2.69
C GLU A 97 0.39 9.28 2.80
N SER A 98 0.32 8.15 3.49
CA SER A 98 -0.94 7.50 3.87
C SER A 98 -1.56 8.11 5.12
N LEU A 99 -2.89 8.04 5.26
CA LEU A 99 -3.59 8.56 6.44
C LEU A 99 -3.17 7.87 7.74
N SER A 100 -2.88 6.56 7.71
CA SER A 100 -2.35 5.85 8.89
C SER A 100 -0.96 6.34 9.29
N SER A 101 -0.09 6.64 8.32
CA SER A 101 1.22 7.25 8.58
C SER A 101 1.07 8.64 9.19
N TYR A 102 0.19 9.45 8.61
CA TYR A 102 -0.12 10.78 9.11
C TYR A 102 -0.60 10.74 10.57
N LEU A 103 -1.47 9.78 10.93
CA LEU A 103 -1.93 9.59 12.32
C LEU A 103 -0.77 9.31 13.30
N VAL A 104 0.18 8.44 12.91
CA VAL A 104 1.36 8.13 13.74
C VAL A 104 2.23 9.36 13.94
N ARG A 105 2.49 10.12 12.86
CA ARG A 105 3.29 11.35 12.94
C ARG A 105 2.58 12.44 13.75
N LEU A 106 1.27 12.55 13.62
CA LEU A 106 0.45 13.46 14.41
C LEU A 106 0.52 13.14 15.91
N ALA A 107 0.41 11.86 16.28
CA ALA A 107 0.59 11.43 17.67
C ALA A 107 2.02 11.72 18.18
N GLY A 108 3.03 11.44 17.36
CA GLY A 108 4.43 11.71 17.68
C GLY A 108 4.74 13.19 17.89
N ALA A 109 4.17 14.09 17.09
CA ALA A 109 4.29 15.55 17.27
C ALA A 109 3.69 16.03 18.61
N GLN A 110 2.79 15.26 19.19
CA GLN A 110 2.19 15.50 20.51
C GLN A 110 2.86 14.72 21.64
N VAL A 111 3.96 14.01 21.33
CA VAL A 111 4.70 13.18 22.29
C VAL A 111 3.79 12.11 22.91
N LEU A 112 2.85 11.57 22.12
CA LEU A 112 1.94 10.51 22.54
C LEU A 112 2.22 9.23 21.76
N PRO A 113 2.12 8.05 22.42
CA PRO A 113 1.95 6.80 21.71
C PRO A 113 0.74 6.87 20.78
N THR A 114 0.85 6.26 19.60
CA THR A 114 -0.24 6.24 18.60
C THR A 114 -1.51 5.61 19.18
N ALA A 115 -1.38 4.57 20.00
CA ALA A 115 -2.49 3.93 20.71
C ALA A 115 -3.20 4.89 21.67
N THR A 116 -2.44 5.69 22.43
CA THR A 116 -2.99 6.69 23.35
C THR A 116 -3.70 7.80 22.60
N PHE A 117 -3.08 8.34 21.54
CA PHE A 117 -3.72 9.35 20.70
C PHE A 117 -5.01 8.81 20.06
N ALA A 118 -4.96 7.58 19.52
CA ALA A 118 -6.11 6.93 18.93
C ALA A 118 -7.24 6.69 19.95
N ALA A 119 -6.92 6.26 21.17
CA ALA A 119 -7.90 6.04 22.23
C ALA A 119 -8.58 7.36 22.65
N ARG A 120 -7.83 8.47 22.73
CA ARG A 120 -8.39 9.79 23.09
C ARG A 120 -9.33 10.36 22.03
N HIS A 121 -8.96 10.23 20.74
CA HIS A 121 -9.65 10.95 19.67
C HIS A 121 -10.59 10.07 18.83
N PHE A 122 -10.48 8.75 18.96
CA PHE A 122 -11.22 7.74 18.20
C PHE A 122 -11.68 6.58 19.11
N ALA A 123 -12.05 6.88 20.36
CA ALA A 123 -12.39 5.90 21.40
C ALA A 123 -13.32 4.78 20.90
N GLU A 124 -14.43 5.12 20.23
CA GLU A 124 -15.40 4.16 19.67
C GLU A 124 -14.78 3.19 18.65
N ARG A 125 -13.76 3.63 17.90
CA ARG A 125 -13.08 2.84 16.86
C ARG A 125 -11.96 1.97 17.42
N VAL A 126 -11.44 2.32 18.59
CA VAL A 126 -10.49 1.51 19.36
C VAL A 126 -11.26 0.48 20.20
N ALA A 127 -12.35 0.87 20.83
CA ALA A 127 -13.16 0.04 21.71
C ALA A 127 -14.13 -0.93 21.00
N SER A 128 -14.20 -0.92 19.67
CA SER A 128 -15.21 -1.64 18.86
C SER A 128 -15.19 -3.18 18.91
N VAL A 129 -14.66 -3.79 19.96
CA VAL A 129 -14.74 -5.23 20.26
C VAL A 129 -15.91 -5.54 21.22
N ALA A 130 -16.45 -4.52 21.91
CA ALA A 130 -17.36 -4.69 23.05
C ALA A 130 -18.77 -5.24 22.74
N TYR A 131 -19.24 -5.22 21.48
CA TYR A 131 -20.58 -5.69 21.11
C TYR A 131 -20.58 -6.56 19.84
N GLY A 132 -19.99 -7.76 19.91
CA GLY A 132 -20.22 -8.81 18.91
C GLY A 132 -19.08 -9.07 17.90
N GLY A 133 -17.87 -9.34 18.38
CA GLY A 133 -16.83 -10.04 17.60
C GLY A 133 -16.21 -9.29 16.42
N GLY A 134 -16.34 -7.96 16.38
CA GLY A 134 -15.78 -7.11 15.33
C GLY A 134 -14.28 -6.83 15.51
N ARG A 135 -13.51 -6.84 14.40
CA ARG A 135 -12.14 -6.29 14.35
C ARG A 135 -12.15 -4.78 14.64
N ASN A 136 -11.26 -4.26 15.49
CA ASN A 136 -11.12 -2.82 15.74
C ASN A 136 -9.93 -2.22 14.96
N LEU A 137 -9.56 -0.96 15.23
CA LEU A 137 -8.44 -0.27 14.58
C LEU A 137 -7.13 -1.09 14.58
N TYR A 138 -6.78 -1.69 15.71
CA TYR A 138 -5.56 -2.51 15.88
C TYR A 138 -5.78 -4.00 15.56
N GLY A 139 -7.02 -4.47 15.59
CA GLY A 139 -7.44 -5.85 15.34
C GLY A 139 -7.72 -6.17 13.87
N GLY A 140 -7.14 -5.41 12.93
CA GLY A 140 -7.20 -5.70 11.50
C GLY A 140 -8.08 -4.76 10.66
N ARG A 141 -8.63 -3.67 11.22
CA ARG A 141 -9.25 -2.59 10.42
C ARG A 141 -8.31 -1.42 10.10
N GLY A 142 -7.07 -1.39 10.62
CA GLY A 142 -6.11 -0.31 10.35
C GLY A 142 -5.90 -0.04 8.85
N VAL A 143 -5.84 -1.09 8.02
CA VAL A 143 -5.72 -0.96 6.56
C VAL A 143 -6.90 -0.20 5.91
N TRP A 144 -8.09 -0.26 6.51
CA TRP A 144 -9.27 0.42 5.98
C TRP A 144 -9.23 1.93 6.17
N MET A 145 -8.28 2.47 6.95
CA MET A 145 -8.05 3.92 7.05
C MET A 145 -7.66 4.51 5.71
N ASN A 146 -6.85 3.78 4.93
CA ASN A 146 -6.29 4.24 3.66
C ASN A 146 -7.14 3.81 2.46
N GLY A 147 -8.24 3.10 2.70
CA GLY A 147 -9.17 2.66 1.67
C GLY A 147 -10.14 3.76 1.24
N MET A 148 -11.29 3.36 0.69
CA MET A 148 -12.33 4.27 0.18
C MET A 148 -13.72 4.01 0.78
N GLY A 149 -13.77 3.31 1.91
CA GLY A 149 -15.01 2.91 2.57
C GLY A 149 -15.48 3.93 3.62
N ARG A 150 -16.62 3.62 4.28
CA ARG A 150 -17.12 4.38 5.44
C ARG A 150 -16.09 4.57 6.56
N TRP A 151 -15.19 3.59 6.72
CA TRP A 151 -14.14 3.66 7.74
C TRP A 151 -13.15 4.79 7.43
N ALA A 152 -12.58 4.81 6.21
CA ALA A 152 -11.70 5.87 5.73
C ALA A 152 -12.37 7.24 5.83
N ARG A 153 -13.61 7.40 5.32
CA ARG A 153 -14.36 8.67 5.39
C ARG A 153 -14.44 9.23 6.79
N GLY A 154 -14.86 8.42 7.76
CA GLY A 154 -14.98 8.92 9.13
C GLY A 154 -13.63 9.13 9.85
N MET A 155 -12.55 8.45 9.43
CA MET A 155 -11.21 8.78 9.93
C MET A 155 -10.73 10.12 9.37
N VAL A 156 -10.93 10.34 8.07
CA VAL A 156 -10.60 11.62 7.40
C VAL A 156 -11.39 12.74 8.04
N ALA A 157 -12.72 12.66 8.10
CA ALA A 157 -13.56 13.71 8.70
C ALA A 157 -13.08 14.08 10.12
N ARG A 158 -12.92 13.08 10.99
CA ARG A 158 -12.47 13.32 12.36
C ARG A 158 -11.06 13.92 12.44
N LEU A 159 -10.13 13.50 11.58
CA LEU A 159 -8.80 14.12 11.53
C LEU A 159 -8.87 15.55 10.98
N GLN A 160 -9.71 15.82 9.99
CA GLN A 160 -9.91 17.17 9.46
C GLN A 160 -10.47 18.10 10.53
N ASP A 161 -11.45 17.65 11.33
CA ASP A 161 -11.99 18.41 12.45
C ASP A 161 -10.92 18.74 13.51
N LEU A 162 -10.07 17.75 13.83
CA LEU A 162 -9.00 17.93 14.82
C LEU A 162 -7.89 18.84 14.32
N THR A 163 -7.56 18.77 13.03
CA THR A 163 -6.38 19.41 12.44
C THR A 163 -6.69 20.73 11.72
N GLY A 164 -7.97 21.03 11.49
CA GLY A 164 -8.42 22.16 10.66
C GLY A 164 -8.08 22.00 9.17
N ARG A 165 -7.66 20.82 8.72
CA ARG A 165 -7.25 20.58 7.34
C ARG A 165 -8.41 20.12 6.47
N GLY A 166 -8.45 20.54 5.21
CA GLY A 166 -9.43 20.06 4.22
C GLY A 166 -8.91 19.04 3.20
N ASP A 167 -7.62 18.71 3.25
CA ASP A 167 -6.93 17.96 2.18
C ASP A 167 -6.57 16.51 2.54
N LEU A 168 -7.06 15.99 3.68
CA LEU A 168 -6.66 14.68 4.19
C LEU A 168 -7.30 13.50 3.44
N ALA A 169 -8.37 13.74 2.68
CA ALA A 169 -8.95 12.74 1.79
C ALA A 169 -7.91 12.24 0.76
N GLY A 170 -6.98 13.09 0.32
CA GLY A 170 -5.90 12.74 -0.60
C GLY A 170 -4.85 11.76 -0.03
N LEU A 171 -4.88 11.49 1.28
CA LEU A 171 -4.01 10.49 1.93
C LEU A 171 -4.64 9.09 1.97
N THR A 172 -5.73 8.89 1.22
CA THR A 172 -6.51 7.66 1.15
C THR A 172 -6.89 7.35 -0.29
N ALA A 173 -7.54 6.21 -0.53
CA ALA A 173 -8.15 5.90 -1.82
C ALA A 173 -9.54 6.52 -2.03
N LEU A 174 -10.05 7.35 -1.10
CA LEU A 174 -11.34 8.04 -1.23
C LEU A 174 -11.53 8.85 -2.52
N PRO A 175 -10.50 9.51 -3.09
CA PRO A 175 -10.67 10.26 -4.34
C PRO A 175 -11.17 9.39 -5.50
N TRP A 176 -10.93 8.07 -5.42
CA TRP A 176 -11.33 7.09 -6.43
C TRP A 176 -12.60 6.33 -6.06
N GLN A 177 -13.27 6.74 -4.98
CA GLN A 177 -14.55 6.17 -4.58
C GLN A 177 -15.57 6.39 -5.69
N GLY A 178 -16.30 5.33 -6.04
CA GLY A 178 -17.32 5.39 -7.08
C GLY A 178 -16.85 4.85 -8.42
N VAL A 179 -15.58 5.04 -8.81
CA VAL A 179 -15.04 4.51 -10.07
C VAL A 179 -14.17 3.27 -9.87
N LEU A 180 -13.41 3.20 -8.77
CA LEU A 180 -12.70 1.97 -8.42
C LEU A 180 -13.59 1.03 -7.60
N ALA A 181 -13.50 -0.26 -7.90
CA ALA A 181 -14.15 -1.32 -7.12
C ALA A 181 -13.28 -1.67 -5.89
N PRO A 182 -13.87 -1.89 -4.70
CA PRO A 182 -13.12 -2.10 -3.46
C PRO A 182 -12.36 -3.44 -3.40
N GLY A 183 -12.80 -4.44 -4.17
CA GLY A 183 -12.25 -5.78 -4.13
C GLY A 183 -10.82 -5.83 -4.65
N GLY A 184 -9.87 -6.20 -3.78
CA GLY A 184 -8.45 -6.32 -4.13
C GLY A 184 -7.71 -4.99 -4.25
N LEU A 185 -8.31 -3.89 -3.76
CA LEU A 185 -7.68 -2.58 -3.76
C LEU A 185 -6.49 -2.51 -2.80
N THR A 186 -6.67 -2.96 -1.56
CA THR A 186 -5.66 -2.88 -0.50
C THR A 186 -4.89 -4.20 -0.36
N ALA A 187 -3.60 -4.11 -0.07
CA ALA A 187 -2.79 -5.26 0.32
C ALA A 187 -3.28 -5.87 1.65
N ASN A 188 -2.91 -7.13 1.89
CA ASN A 188 -3.33 -7.87 3.08
C ASN A 188 -2.42 -7.63 4.30
N VAL A 189 -1.18 -7.21 4.06
CA VAL A 189 -0.15 -6.97 5.07
C VAL A 189 0.58 -5.66 4.81
N ARG A 190 1.09 -5.02 5.87
CA ARG A 190 1.90 -3.81 5.75
C ARG A 190 3.17 -4.10 4.96
N ARG A 191 3.54 -3.16 4.11
CA ARG A 191 4.67 -3.25 3.19
C ARG A 191 5.51 -1.98 3.27
N TRP A 192 6.82 -2.10 3.11
CA TRP A 192 7.72 -0.96 3.02
C TRP A 192 8.95 -1.26 2.17
N CYS A 193 9.64 -0.20 1.71
CA CYS A 193 10.97 -0.32 1.15
C CYS A 193 12.00 0.18 2.18
N PRO A 194 12.92 -0.69 2.67
CA PRO A 194 13.97 -0.27 3.58
C PRO A 194 14.85 0.87 3.01
N ARG A 195 15.12 0.85 1.70
CA ARG A 195 15.88 1.91 1.03
C ARG A 195 15.11 3.24 1.02
N CYS A 196 13.80 3.24 0.70
CA CYS A 196 13.00 4.46 0.82
C CYS A 196 13.02 5.03 2.23
N TYR A 197 12.89 4.20 3.27
CA TYR A 197 12.99 4.70 4.64
C TYR A 197 14.36 5.31 4.94
N ARG A 198 15.45 4.68 4.49
CA ARG A 198 16.80 5.22 4.65
C ARG A 198 16.94 6.57 3.96
N ASP A 199 16.48 6.67 2.72
CA ASP A 199 16.57 7.89 1.91
C ASP A 199 15.70 9.01 2.51
N MET A 200 14.46 8.69 2.94
CA MET A 200 13.56 9.62 3.63
C MET A 200 14.19 10.14 4.92
N ARG A 201 14.77 9.26 5.75
CA ARG A 201 15.41 9.66 7.00
C ARG A 201 16.64 10.54 6.75
N ALA A 202 17.44 10.21 5.74
CA ALA A 202 18.59 11.02 5.36
C ALA A 202 18.20 12.41 4.84
N GLN A 203 17.11 12.50 4.07
CA GLN A 203 16.67 13.75 3.44
C GLN A 203 15.78 14.62 4.33
N HIS A 204 15.00 14.00 5.22
CA HIS A 204 13.92 14.68 5.94
C HIS A 204 13.96 14.48 7.46
N GLY A 205 14.88 13.67 7.98
CA GLY A 205 15.00 13.37 9.41
C GLY A 205 13.92 12.45 9.97
N GLU A 206 12.95 12.02 9.16
CA GLU A 206 11.86 11.13 9.56
C GLU A 206 11.38 10.25 8.39
N CYS A 207 10.66 9.18 8.72
CA CYS A 207 10.05 8.26 7.75
C CYS A 207 8.53 8.43 7.74
N TRP A 208 7.90 8.15 6.61
CA TRP A 208 6.45 7.99 6.47
C TRP A 208 6.14 6.78 5.59
N ASP A 209 4.91 6.27 5.65
CA ASP A 209 4.44 5.21 4.73
C ASP A 209 3.70 5.85 3.56
N PRO A 210 4.24 5.80 2.32
CA PRO A 210 3.51 6.19 1.13
C PRO A 210 2.21 5.39 0.95
N LEU A 211 1.13 6.07 0.52
CA LEU A 211 -0.17 5.47 0.24
C LEU A 211 -0.08 4.34 -0.79
N VAL A 212 0.81 4.47 -1.78
CA VAL A 212 1.02 3.45 -2.82
C VAL A 212 1.36 2.07 -2.22
N TRP A 213 2.07 1.99 -1.09
CA TRP A 213 2.41 0.71 -0.46
C TRP A 213 1.20 -0.04 0.09
N PHE A 214 0.05 0.63 0.26
CA PHE A 214 -1.20 0.02 0.66
C PHE A 214 -1.97 -0.58 -0.51
N LEU A 215 -1.68 -0.18 -1.76
CA LEU A 215 -2.40 -0.65 -2.94
C LEU A 215 -1.89 -2.02 -3.37
N ALA A 216 -2.75 -3.05 -3.40
CA ALA A 216 -2.34 -4.44 -3.62
C ALA A 216 -1.43 -4.65 -4.84
N PRO A 217 -1.69 -4.02 -6.01
CA PRO A 217 -0.85 -4.19 -7.20
C PRO A 217 0.57 -3.62 -7.07
N ALA A 218 0.78 -2.64 -6.20
CA ALA A 218 2.11 -2.06 -5.95
C ALA A 218 2.91 -2.93 -4.96
N ALA A 219 3.29 -4.13 -5.39
CA ALA A 219 4.04 -5.09 -4.57
C ALA A 219 5.55 -4.84 -4.53
N CYS A 220 6.06 -3.96 -5.39
CA CYS A 220 7.45 -3.55 -5.45
C CYS A 220 7.60 -2.03 -5.26
N CYS A 221 8.83 -1.61 -4.97
CA CYS A 221 9.21 -0.21 -4.94
C CYS A 221 9.57 0.26 -6.35
N ALA A 222 8.85 1.24 -6.88
CA ALA A 222 9.15 1.83 -8.19
C ALA A 222 10.49 2.60 -8.23
N LEU A 223 10.98 3.09 -7.08
CA LEU A 223 12.23 3.87 -6.99
C LEU A 223 13.48 2.99 -6.89
N HIS A 224 13.38 1.84 -6.23
CA HIS A 224 14.54 0.98 -5.93
C HIS A 224 14.45 -0.41 -6.56
N ASP A 225 13.47 -0.63 -7.44
CA ASP A 225 13.23 -1.88 -8.17
C ASP A 225 13.39 -3.14 -7.32
N ARG A 226 12.59 -3.22 -6.26
CA ARG A 226 12.64 -4.38 -5.36
C ARG A 226 11.28 -4.68 -4.74
N PRO A 227 10.99 -5.96 -4.43
CA PRO A 227 9.86 -6.32 -3.62
C PRO A 227 9.82 -5.52 -2.31
N LEU A 228 8.63 -5.07 -1.92
CA LEU A 228 8.45 -4.43 -0.63
C LEU A 228 8.54 -5.48 0.48
N ALA A 229 9.27 -5.16 1.55
CA ALA A 229 9.40 -5.98 2.74
C ALA A 229 8.08 -5.98 3.53
N THR A 230 7.78 -7.11 4.18
CA THR A 230 6.61 -7.31 5.04
C THR A 230 6.97 -7.76 6.46
N HIS A 231 8.16 -8.34 6.62
CA HIS A 231 8.67 -8.90 7.88
C HIS A 231 9.86 -8.09 8.38
N CYS A 232 9.98 -7.96 9.70
CA CYS A 232 11.19 -7.39 10.30
C CYS A 232 12.40 -8.28 10.01
N TRP A 233 13.52 -7.70 9.58
CA TRP A 233 14.75 -8.45 9.33
C TRP A 233 15.36 -9.06 10.59
N SER A 234 15.08 -8.47 11.77
CA SER A 234 15.65 -8.90 13.06
C SER A 234 14.81 -9.97 13.74
N CYS A 235 13.49 -9.76 13.88
CA CYS A 235 12.61 -10.71 14.59
C CYS A 235 11.67 -11.53 13.69
N GLY A 236 11.67 -11.30 12.38
CA GLY A 236 10.81 -12.02 11.43
C GLY A 236 9.32 -11.68 11.50
N VAL A 237 8.87 -10.86 12.44
CA VAL A 237 7.43 -10.58 12.63
C VAL A 237 6.88 -9.69 11.51
N VAL A 238 5.68 -10.03 11.00
CA VAL A 238 4.90 -9.18 10.10
C VAL A 238 4.47 -7.91 10.83
N GLN A 239 4.72 -6.75 10.22
CA GLN A 239 4.43 -5.48 10.90
C GLN A 239 2.93 -5.12 10.84
N PRO A 240 2.35 -4.62 11.94
CA PRO A 240 0.97 -4.17 11.95
C PRO A 240 0.81 -2.91 11.09
N TRP A 241 -0.39 -2.69 10.56
CA TRP A 241 -0.74 -1.51 9.77
C TRP A 241 -0.61 -0.20 10.54
N LEU A 242 -0.88 -0.24 11.85
CA LEU A 242 -0.75 0.88 12.76
C LEU A 242 0.03 0.41 13.99
N PRO A 243 1.24 0.96 14.25
CA PRO A 243 1.97 0.65 15.47
C PRO A 243 1.27 1.26 16.69
N HIS A 244 1.46 0.66 17.86
CA HIS A 244 0.91 1.19 19.12
C HIS A 244 1.74 2.35 19.68
N ASP A 245 3.06 2.16 19.75
CA ASP A 245 3.99 2.98 20.54
C ASP A 245 5.29 3.34 19.80
N THR A 246 5.50 2.73 18.63
CA THR A 246 6.72 2.90 17.84
C THR A 246 6.53 3.88 16.69
N ALA A 247 7.62 4.56 16.33
CA ALA A 247 7.66 5.44 15.17
C ALA A 247 7.69 4.65 13.85
N ILE A 248 7.32 5.33 12.76
CA ILE A 248 7.47 4.78 11.41
C ILE A 248 8.94 4.50 11.12
N GLY A 249 9.21 3.37 10.48
CA GLY A 249 10.57 2.89 10.24
C GLY A 249 11.15 2.05 11.38
N CYS A 250 10.41 1.79 12.46
CA CYS A 250 10.82 0.88 13.53
C CYS A 250 9.90 -0.35 13.60
N CYS A 251 10.45 -1.48 14.03
CA CYS A 251 9.67 -2.69 14.29
C CYS A 251 8.79 -2.49 15.52
N ALA A 252 7.49 -2.77 15.40
CA ALA A 252 6.52 -2.64 16.49
C ALA A 252 6.68 -3.69 17.61
N VAL A 253 7.58 -4.67 17.46
CA VAL A 253 7.83 -5.74 18.43
C VAL A 253 9.21 -5.65 19.04
N CYS A 254 10.27 -5.63 18.22
CA CYS A 254 11.65 -5.62 18.71
C CYS A 254 12.33 -4.24 18.65
N GLY A 255 11.68 -3.22 18.09
CA GLY A 255 12.25 -1.88 17.95
C GLY A 255 13.36 -1.74 16.89
N ALA A 256 13.74 -2.82 16.20
CA ALA A 256 14.77 -2.78 15.17
C ALA A 256 14.44 -1.80 14.03
N ASP A 257 15.47 -1.16 13.48
CA ASP A 257 15.34 -0.22 12.37
C ASP A 257 14.98 -0.93 11.06
N LEU A 258 13.80 -0.62 10.51
CA LEU A 258 13.27 -1.19 9.29
C LEU A 258 13.86 -0.56 8.01
N ALA A 259 14.68 0.48 8.14
CA ALA A 259 15.49 1.02 7.04
C ALA A 259 16.71 0.13 6.72
N VAL A 260 17.06 -0.81 7.61
CA VAL A 260 18.12 -1.79 7.40
C VAL A 260 17.58 -2.98 6.61
N THR A 261 18.38 -3.45 5.65
CA THR A 261 18.13 -4.70 4.93
C THR A 261 18.95 -5.83 5.53
N ALA A 262 18.41 -7.05 5.53
CA ALA A 262 19.20 -8.23 5.86
C ALA A 262 20.45 -8.32 4.95
N PRO A 263 21.65 -8.60 5.50
CA PRO A 263 22.91 -8.62 4.75
C PRO A 263 22.94 -9.63 3.58
N ALA A 264 22.19 -10.74 3.72
CA ALA A 264 22.28 -11.89 2.80
C ALA A 264 21.21 -11.91 1.69
N ALA A 265 20.24 -10.99 1.69
CA ALA A 265 19.15 -11.01 0.72
C ALA A 265 19.29 -9.87 -0.30
N ARG A 266 19.88 -10.15 -1.47
CA ARG A 266 19.55 -9.39 -2.69
C ARG A 266 18.21 -9.94 -3.17
N PRO A 267 17.10 -9.22 -3.00
CA PRO A 267 15.85 -9.69 -3.56
C PRO A 267 15.94 -9.62 -5.08
N GLU A 268 15.40 -10.63 -5.74
CA GLU A 268 15.27 -10.63 -7.19
C GLU A 268 14.52 -9.36 -7.65
N PRO A 269 14.96 -8.71 -8.74
CA PRO A 269 14.25 -7.60 -9.34
C PRO A 269 12.80 -7.98 -9.63
N SER A 270 11.89 -7.02 -9.49
CA SER A 270 10.48 -7.29 -9.79
C SER A 270 10.27 -7.45 -11.29
N GLY A 271 9.15 -8.06 -11.72
CA GLY A 271 8.82 -8.12 -13.14
C GLY A 271 8.63 -6.71 -13.72
N ALA A 272 8.86 -6.53 -15.03
CA ALA A 272 8.67 -5.23 -15.69
C ALA A 272 7.25 -4.67 -15.48
N TYR A 273 6.23 -5.55 -15.53
CA TYR A 273 4.86 -5.17 -15.20
C TYR A 273 4.68 -4.72 -13.75
N ASP A 274 5.31 -5.38 -12.78
CA ASP A 274 5.16 -5.04 -11.36
C ASP A 274 5.78 -3.67 -11.05
N ARG A 275 6.93 -3.36 -11.68
CA ARG A 275 7.55 -2.03 -11.63
C ARG A 275 6.62 -0.96 -12.21
N TRP A 276 6.14 -1.19 -13.43
CA TRP A 276 5.22 -0.27 -14.10
C TRP A 276 3.94 -0.06 -13.28
N ALA A 277 3.36 -1.14 -12.75
CA ALA A 277 2.15 -1.09 -11.94
C ALA A 277 2.38 -0.32 -10.64
N ALA A 278 3.54 -0.46 -9.98
CA ALA A 278 3.88 0.32 -8.81
C ALA A 278 4.00 1.81 -9.12
N GLY A 279 4.63 2.19 -10.24
CA GLY A 279 4.70 3.56 -10.73
C GLY A 279 3.32 4.15 -11.01
N ALA A 280 2.53 3.44 -11.81
CA ALA A 280 1.18 3.88 -12.20
C ALA A 280 0.21 3.98 -10.99
N CYS A 281 0.36 3.12 -9.98
CA CYS A 281 -0.33 3.27 -8.71
C CYS A 281 0.11 4.53 -7.93
N GLY A 282 1.40 4.86 -7.99
CA GLY A 282 1.93 6.11 -7.45
C GLY A 282 1.33 7.33 -8.11
N ASP A 283 1.21 7.33 -9.44
CA ASP A 283 0.58 8.43 -10.20
C ASP A 283 -0.91 8.60 -9.85
N LEU A 284 -1.64 7.49 -9.64
CA LEU A 284 -3.00 7.53 -9.10
C LEU A 284 -3.05 8.13 -7.68
N CYS A 285 -2.06 7.85 -6.81
CA CYS A 285 -1.99 8.49 -5.51
C CYS A 285 -1.71 10.00 -5.62
N ALA A 286 -0.85 10.41 -6.55
CA ALA A 286 -0.54 11.81 -6.81
C ALA A 286 -1.78 12.58 -7.31
N ALA A 287 -2.47 12.04 -8.31
CA ALA A 287 -3.67 12.63 -8.91
C ALA A 287 -4.88 12.65 -7.95
N GLY A 288 -4.94 11.72 -7.00
CA GLY A 288 -6.00 11.64 -6.00
C GLY A 288 -6.17 12.94 -5.19
N ARG A 289 -5.12 13.73 -5.00
CA ARG A 289 -5.21 15.03 -4.31
C ARG A 289 -6.08 16.02 -5.09
N SER A 290 -5.86 16.14 -6.39
CA SER A 290 -6.66 16.99 -7.28
C SER A 290 -8.09 16.46 -7.40
N ALA A 291 -8.26 15.14 -7.41
CA ALA A 291 -9.56 14.46 -7.46
C ALA A 291 -10.38 14.57 -6.15
N ALA A 292 -9.79 14.99 -5.03
CA ALA A 292 -10.48 15.10 -3.74
C ALA A 292 -11.41 16.32 -3.62
N CYS A 293 -11.47 17.19 -4.64
CA CYS A 293 -12.31 18.38 -4.65
C CYS A 293 -13.78 18.03 -5.00
N GLY A 294 -14.60 17.80 -3.96
CA GLY A 294 -16.05 18.07 -3.91
C GLY A 294 -17.03 17.30 -4.83
N SER A 295 -16.85 17.29 -6.15
CA SER A 295 -17.84 16.81 -7.13
C SER A 295 -17.34 15.68 -8.05
N LEU A 296 -16.08 15.25 -7.90
CA LEU A 296 -15.38 14.41 -8.87
C LEU A 296 -15.80 12.93 -8.90
N ALA A 297 -16.41 12.39 -7.85
CA ALA A 297 -16.73 10.95 -7.77
C ALA A 297 -17.86 10.50 -8.72
N VAL A 298 -18.89 11.34 -8.93
CA VAL A 298 -19.98 11.04 -9.88
C VAL A 298 -19.52 11.31 -11.30
N ALA A 299 -18.82 12.44 -11.52
CA ALA A 299 -18.20 12.78 -12.79
C ALA A 299 -17.28 11.63 -13.27
N ALA A 300 -16.34 11.17 -12.43
CA ALA A 300 -15.41 10.09 -12.78
C ALA A 300 -16.10 8.77 -13.20
N ARG A 301 -17.30 8.47 -12.67
CA ARG A 301 -18.06 7.26 -13.06
C ARG A 301 -18.63 7.36 -14.46
N GLU A 302 -19.33 8.45 -14.73
CA GLU A 302 -19.93 8.69 -16.05
C GLU A 302 -18.83 8.84 -17.11
N GLU A 303 -17.74 9.50 -16.72
CA GLU A 303 -16.54 9.64 -17.53
C GLU A 303 -15.91 8.30 -17.86
N PHE A 304 -15.68 7.41 -16.89
CA PHE A 304 -15.12 6.09 -17.13
C PHE A 304 -16.01 5.24 -18.05
N SER A 305 -17.33 5.19 -17.80
CA SER A 305 -18.26 4.50 -18.71
C SER A 305 -18.19 5.05 -20.13
N GLY A 306 -18.12 6.38 -20.28
CA GLY A 306 -17.96 7.05 -21.56
C GLY A 306 -16.62 6.73 -22.24
N VAL A 307 -15.52 6.67 -21.49
CA VAL A 307 -14.18 6.27 -21.98
C VAL A 307 -14.23 4.85 -22.52
N VAL A 308 -14.79 3.90 -21.77
CA VAL A 308 -14.89 2.51 -22.24
C VAL A 308 -15.76 2.39 -23.49
N ARG A 309 -16.87 3.13 -23.59
CA ARG A 309 -17.70 3.15 -24.81
C ARG A 309 -16.89 3.65 -26.03
N ARG A 310 -16.16 4.75 -25.89
CA ARG A 310 -15.31 5.27 -26.97
C ARG A 310 -14.21 4.30 -27.37
N LEU A 311 -13.53 3.67 -26.41
CA LEU A 311 -12.51 2.67 -26.72
C LEU A 311 -13.08 1.47 -27.49
N VAL A 312 -14.30 1.03 -27.16
CA VAL A 312 -14.97 -0.04 -27.90
C VAL A 312 -15.34 0.41 -29.32
N GLU A 313 -15.78 1.66 -29.47
CA GLU A 313 -16.11 2.23 -30.78
C GLU A 313 -14.87 2.38 -31.66
N GLU A 314 -13.82 3.03 -31.15
CA GLU A 314 -12.63 3.40 -31.92
C GLU A 314 -11.71 2.21 -32.25
N LEU A 315 -11.68 1.17 -31.41
CA LEU A 315 -10.72 0.06 -31.57
C LEU A 315 -11.33 -1.21 -32.18
N ASP A 316 -12.65 -1.35 -32.11
CA ASP A 316 -13.34 -2.59 -32.48
C ASP A 316 -14.76 -2.31 -33.03
N ASP A 317 -15.01 -1.12 -33.60
CA ASP A 317 -16.26 -0.73 -34.31
C ASP A 317 -17.55 -1.05 -33.52
N GLY A 318 -17.53 -0.74 -32.23
CA GLY A 318 -18.67 -0.98 -31.34
C GLY A 318 -18.78 -2.43 -30.84
N ASN A 319 -17.96 -3.35 -31.36
CA ASN A 319 -18.00 -4.77 -31.02
C ASN A 319 -17.32 -5.07 -29.67
N ARG A 320 -18.12 -5.04 -28.61
CA ARG A 320 -17.69 -5.32 -27.23
C ARG A 320 -16.99 -6.67 -27.05
N SER A 321 -17.37 -7.69 -27.82
CA SER A 321 -16.76 -9.03 -27.74
C SER A 321 -15.37 -9.05 -28.38
N ALA A 322 -15.19 -8.35 -29.51
CA ALA A 322 -13.89 -8.16 -30.12
C ALA A 322 -12.95 -7.37 -29.19
N PHE A 323 -13.43 -6.26 -28.63
CA PHE A 323 -12.69 -5.48 -27.63
C PHE A 323 -12.29 -6.33 -26.41
N ALA A 324 -13.21 -7.14 -25.87
CA ALA A 324 -12.90 -8.03 -24.76
C ALA A 324 -11.76 -9.02 -25.08
N ARG A 325 -11.75 -9.58 -26.30
CA ARG A 325 -10.67 -10.47 -26.76
C ARG A 325 -9.34 -9.73 -26.88
N ARG A 326 -9.34 -8.52 -27.45
CA ARG A 326 -8.16 -7.65 -27.60
C ARG A 326 -7.45 -7.41 -26.27
N ILE A 327 -8.20 -7.05 -25.23
CA ILE A 327 -7.62 -6.74 -23.91
C ILE A 327 -7.46 -7.99 -23.02
N GLY A 328 -7.91 -9.17 -23.49
CA GLY A 328 -7.77 -10.45 -22.80
C GLY A 328 -8.67 -10.61 -21.58
N VAL A 329 -9.92 -10.14 -21.64
CA VAL A 329 -10.94 -10.29 -20.57
C VAL A 329 -12.17 -11.05 -21.07
N SER A 330 -13.06 -11.44 -20.14
CA SER A 330 -14.35 -12.05 -20.51
C SER A 330 -15.21 -11.08 -21.32
N VAL A 331 -15.94 -11.58 -22.33
CA VAL A 331 -16.85 -10.83 -23.22
C VAL A 331 -17.89 -9.98 -22.49
N HIS A 332 -18.28 -10.33 -21.26
CA HIS A 332 -19.23 -9.54 -20.47
C HIS A 332 -18.59 -8.38 -19.70
N THR A 333 -17.26 -8.33 -19.65
CA THR A 333 -16.52 -7.38 -18.81
C THR A 333 -16.67 -5.93 -19.30
N PRO A 334 -16.53 -5.62 -20.61
CA PRO A 334 -16.76 -4.26 -21.11
C PRO A 334 -18.18 -3.78 -20.84
N SER A 335 -19.20 -4.61 -21.10
CA SER A 335 -20.60 -4.28 -20.79
C SER A 335 -20.81 -4.00 -19.30
N ARG A 336 -20.15 -4.75 -18.41
CA ARG A 336 -20.21 -4.49 -16.95
C ARG A 336 -19.56 -3.17 -16.57
N TRP A 337 -18.41 -2.84 -17.16
CA TRP A 337 -17.74 -1.56 -16.92
C TRP A 337 -18.61 -0.38 -17.38
N ILE A 338 -19.17 -0.46 -18.59
CA ILE A 338 -20.08 0.55 -19.15
C ILE A 338 -21.34 0.73 -18.29
N GLY A 339 -21.95 -0.37 -17.86
CA GLY A 339 -23.19 -0.33 -17.07
C GLY A 339 -22.99 0.14 -15.63
N SER A 340 -21.89 -0.27 -14.99
CA SER A 340 -21.64 0.08 -13.58
C SER A 340 -20.85 1.39 -13.40
N GLY A 341 -20.04 1.78 -14.39
CA GLY A 341 -19.05 2.84 -14.25
C GLY A 341 -17.93 2.49 -13.26
N THR A 342 -17.72 1.20 -12.98
CA THR A 342 -16.73 0.74 -12.00
C THR A 342 -15.74 -0.26 -12.58
N ILE A 343 -14.49 -0.19 -12.12
CA ILE A 343 -13.42 -1.13 -12.49
C ILE A 343 -12.55 -1.48 -11.28
N ARG A 344 -12.07 -2.73 -11.20
CA ARG A 344 -11.07 -3.11 -10.19
C ARG A 344 -9.71 -2.52 -10.54
N LEU A 345 -8.93 -2.09 -9.56
CA LEU A 345 -7.61 -1.52 -9.79
C LEU A 345 -6.68 -2.43 -10.63
N ASP A 346 -6.65 -3.74 -10.35
CA ASP A 346 -5.86 -4.68 -11.15
C ASP A 346 -6.33 -4.80 -12.60
N SER A 347 -7.62 -4.62 -12.85
CA SER A 347 -8.19 -4.65 -14.20
C SER A 347 -7.91 -3.35 -14.94
N LEU A 348 -7.97 -2.21 -14.25
CA LEU A 348 -7.59 -0.91 -14.79
C LEU A 348 -6.12 -0.88 -15.22
N LEU A 349 -5.22 -1.38 -14.36
CA LEU A 349 -3.78 -1.45 -14.67
C LEU A 349 -3.52 -2.35 -15.88
N ARG A 350 -4.18 -3.50 -15.98
CA ARG A 350 -4.04 -4.39 -17.15
C ARG A 350 -4.57 -3.74 -18.44
N LEU A 351 -5.72 -3.08 -18.36
CA LEU A 351 -6.28 -2.34 -19.49
C LEU A 351 -5.33 -1.25 -19.96
N SER A 352 -4.83 -0.44 -19.02
CA SER A 352 -3.86 0.64 -19.24
C SER A 352 -2.59 0.13 -19.92
N ALA A 353 -1.98 -0.93 -19.38
CA ALA A 353 -0.78 -1.53 -19.94
C ALA A 353 -0.97 -2.16 -21.32
N ARG A 354 -2.16 -2.73 -21.61
CA ARG A 354 -2.50 -3.27 -22.94
C ARG A 354 -2.63 -2.17 -24.00
N LEU A 355 -3.19 -1.04 -23.60
CA LEU A 355 -3.50 0.07 -24.52
C LEU A 355 -2.39 1.14 -24.57
N GLY A 356 -1.33 1.01 -23.75
CA GLY A 356 -0.28 2.02 -23.64
C GLY A 356 -0.79 3.35 -23.09
N LEU A 357 -1.78 3.31 -22.19
CA LEU A 357 -2.42 4.48 -21.58
C LEU A 357 -2.08 4.58 -20.10
N GLN A 358 -2.15 5.78 -19.52
CA GLN A 358 -2.02 5.95 -18.07
C GLN A 358 -3.37 5.66 -17.38
N PRO A 359 -3.37 5.00 -16.20
CA PRO A 359 -4.60 4.73 -15.47
C PRO A 359 -5.39 6.00 -15.12
N VAL A 360 -4.70 7.10 -14.81
CA VAL A 360 -5.34 8.38 -14.48
C VAL A 360 -6.13 8.94 -15.66
N ASP A 361 -5.60 8.85 -16.88
CA ASP A 361 -6.25 9.34 -18.10
C ASP A 361 -7.53 8.57 -18.41
N LEU A 362 -7.54 7.25 -18.12
CA LEU A 362 -8.73 6.42 -18.24
C LEU A 362 -9.83 6.80 -17.23
N LEU A 363 -9.48 7.43 -16.11
CA LEU A 363 -10.40 7.76 -15.03
C LEU A 363 -10.86 9.23 -15.02
N LEU A 364 -10.04 10.19 -15.44
CA LEU A 364 -10.27 11.63 -15.21
C LEU A 364 -10.44 12.49 -16.49
N ARG A 365 -10.73 11.87 -17.63
CA ARG A 365 -11.18 12.55 -18.88
C ARG A 365 -10.39 13.80 -19.29
N GLU A 366 -9.07 13.80 -19.12
CA GLU A 366 -8.22 14.82 -19.73
C GLU A 366 -7.37 14.19 -20.83
N ARG A 367 -7.42 14.84 -22.00
CA ARG A 367 -6.66 14.57 -23.25
C ARG A 367 -7.35 13.63 -24.24
N LYS A 368 -7.22 14.02 -25.52
CA LYS A 368 -7.40 13.13 -26.67
C LYS A 368 -6.59 11.86 -26.38
N ILE A 369 -7.25 10.71 -26.28
CA ILE A 369 -6.60 9.42 -26.06
C ILE A 369 -5.67 9.20 -27.26
N ARG A 370 -4.39 9.54 -27.11
CA ARG A 370 -3.35 9.16 -28.05
C ARG A 370 -2.83 7.83 -27.55
N MET A 371 -3.20 6.75 -28.24
CA MET A 371 -2.63 5.44 -27.93
C MET A 371 -1.10 5.56 -27.89
N GLY A 372 -0.51 5.22 -26.74
CA GLY A 372 0.93 5.27 -26.56
C GLY A 372 1.61 4.17 -27.38
N THR A 373 2.83 4.44 -27.84
CA THR A 373 3.68 3.47 -28.55
C THR A 373 4.32 2.43 -27.62
N GLN A 374 4.21 2.60 -26.30
CA GLN A 374 4.79 1.70 -25.30
C GLN A 374 3.74 0.76 -24.72
N GLN A 375 3.59 -0.41 -25.35
CA GLN A 375 2.91 -1.55 -24.73
C GLN A 375 3.90 -2.24 -23.78
N VAL A 376 3.41 -2.73 -22.63
CA VAL A 376 4.24 -3.57 -21.76
C VAL A 376 4.18 -5.00 -22.29
N ASP A 377 5.25 -5.42 -22.97
CA ASP A 377 5.32 -6.66 -23.79
C ASP A 377 4.94 -7.94 -23.05
N ALA A 378 5.15 -7.99 -21.73
CA ALA A 378 4.87 -9.18 -20.91
C ALA A 378 3.89 -8.88 -19.76
N LEU A 379 2.59 -8.88 -20.08
CA LEU A 379 1.55 -8.88 -19.06
C LEU A 379 1.49 -10.24 -18.35
N PRO A 380 1.41 -10.29 -17.00
CA PRO A 380 1.27 -11.54 -16.29
C PRO A 380 0.02 -12.26 -16.80
N ARG A 381 0.17 -13.50 -17.29
CA ARG A 381 -0.98 -14.32 -17.69
C ARG A 381 -1.99 -14.33 -16.55
N GLN A 382 -3.25 -14.01 -16.84
CA GLN A 382 -4.29 -14.20 -15.83
C GLN A 382 -4.23 -15.67 -15.42
N ARG A 383 -4.01 -15.95 -14.13
CA ARG A 383 -4.22 -17.29 -13.59
C ARG A 383 -5.67 -17.64 -13.89
N ARG A 384 -5.90 -18.42 -14.96
CA ARG A 384 -7.18 -19.10 -15.13
C ARG A 384 -7.36 -19.89 -13.83
N ARG A 385 -8.47 -19.66 -13.14
CA ARG A 385 -8.84 -20.60 -12.09
C ARG A 385 -8.91 -21.95 -12.78
N SER A 386 -8.10 -22.90 -12.34
CA SER A 386 -8.27 -24.28 -12.72
C SER A 386 -9.74 -24.63 -12.53
N ALA A 387 -10.32 -25.33 -13.50
CA ALA A 387 -11.66 -25.86 -13.34
C ALA A 387 -11.67 -26.67 -12.05
N VAL A 388 -12.56 -26.30 -11.13
CA VAL A 388 -12.73 -27.06 -9.89
C VAL A 388 -13.39 -28.37 -10.28
N ASP A 389 -12.72 -29.48 -9.98
CA ASP A 389 -13.31 -30.82 -10.10
C ASP A 389 -14.39 -30.97 -9.03
N TRP A 390 -15.63 -30.72 -9.44
CA TRP A 390 -16.78 -30.76 -8.53
C TRP A 390 -17.11 -32.16 -8.06
N HIS A 391 -16.76 -33.19 -8.83
CA HIS A 391 -17.01 -34.57 -8.42
C HIS A 391 -16.03 -34.99 -7.32
N ARG A 392 -14.76 -34.57 -7.41
CA ARG A 392 -13.80 -34.71 -6.30
C ARG A 392 -14.26 -33.94 -5.06
N VAL A 393 -14.71 -32.70 -5.23
CA VAL A 393 -15.20 -31.86 -4.11
C VAL A 393 -16.41 -32.49 -3.43
N GLU A 394 -17.34 -33.07 -4.18
CA GLU A 394 -18.51 -33.79 -3.67
C GLU A 394 -18.10 -35.01 -2.84
N ARG A 395 -17.28 -35.92 -3.39
CA ARG A 395 -16.79 -37.10 -2.64
C ARG A 395 -16.07 -36.74 -1.35
N GLN A 396 -15.22 -35.70 -1.39
CA GLN A 396 -14.51 -35.24 -0.19
C GLN A 396 -15.44 -34.57 0.82
N LEU A 397 -16.52 -33.93 0.36
CA LEU A 397 -17.54 -33.34 1.24
C LEU A 397 -18.38 -34.44 1.90
N ASP A 398 -18.74 -35.50 1.17
CA ASP A 398 -19.41 -36.68 1.74
C ASP A 398 -18.54 -37.38 2.79
N ALA A 399 -17.26 -37.63 2.48
CA ALA A 399 -16.32 -38.20 3.45
C ALA A 399 -16.17 -37.37 4.73
N MET A 400 -16.33 -36.05 4.65
CA MET A 400 -16.33 -35.18 5.84
C MET A 400 -17.66 -35.19 6.59
N LEU A 401 -18.79 -35.43 5.92
CA LEU A 401 -20.12 -35.59 6.55
C LEU A 401 -20.25 -36.94 7.28
N ASP A 402 -19.56 -37.95 6.78
CA ASP A 402 -19.53 -39.30 7.36
C ASP A 402 -18.45 -39.45 8.45
N GLY A 403 -17.52 -38.50 8.54
CA GLY A 403 -16.47 -38.48 9.54
C GLY A 403 -16.95 -38.05 10.94
N THR A 404 -16.21 -38.44 11.97
CA THR A 404 -16.49 -38.08 13.38
C THR A 404 -16.02 -36.66 13.76
N GLU A 405 -15.31 -35.97 12.87
CA GLU A 405 -14.77 -34.63 13.13
C GLU A 405 -15.84 -33.54 12.88
N ALA A 406 -16.20 -32.79 13.92
CA ALA A 406 -17.12 -31.65 13.78
C ALA A 406 -16.43 -30.46 13.07
N VAL A 407 -16.59 -30.36 11.75
CA VAL A 407 -15.99 -29.30 10.93
C VAL A 407 -17.06 -28.29 10.51
N SER A 408 -16.80 -26.98 10.65
CA SER A 408 -17.72 -25.96 10.15
C SER A 408 -17.76 -25.95 8.61
N LEU A 409 -18.90 -25.61 8.00
CA LEU A 409 -18.99 -25.48 6.53
C LEU A 409 -17.94 -24.51 5.95
N ARG A 410 -17.52 -23.50 6.73
CA ARG A 410 -16.49 -22.54 6.32
C ARG A 410 -15.10 -23.17 6.34
N ASP A 411 -14.82 -24.06 7.28
CA ASP A 411 -13.56 -24.80 7.35
C ASP A 411 -13.51 -25.92 6.31
N ALA A 412 -14.62 -26.63 6.08
CA ALA A 412 -14.74 -27.60 4.99
C ALA A 412 -14.47 -26.97 3.63
N ALA A 413 -15.12 -25.83 3.33
CA ALA A 413 -14.85 -25.08 2.09
C ALA A 413 -13.37 -24.68 1.97
N ARG A 414 -12.73 -24.29 3.07
CA ARG A 414 -11.30 -23.93 3.10
C ARG A 414 -10.41 -25.14 2.81
N ARG A 415 -10.66 -26.28 3.44
CA ARG A 415 -9.93 -27.56 3.23
C ARG A 415 -10.07 -28.05 1.79
N LEU A 416 -11.25 -27.88 1.20
CA LEU A 416 -11.56 -28.26 -0.19
C LEU A 416 -11.06 -27.23 -1.23
N GLY A 417 -10.46 -26.12 -0.80
CA GLY A 417 -9.95 -25.07 -1.70
C GLY A 417 -11.05 -24.33 -2.49
N VAL A 418 -12.31 -24.38 -2.04
CA VAL A 418 -13.47 -23.77 -2.71
C VAL A 418 -14.12 -22.69 -1.86
N ARG A 419 -14.96 -21.86 -2.47
CA ARG A 419 -15.72 -20.84 -1.73
C ARG A 419 -16.99 -21.46 -1.17
N VAL A 420 -17.39 -21.04 0.04
CA VAL A 420 -18.67 -21.46 0.66
C VAL A 420 -19.87 -21.20 -0.25
N ASN A 421 -19.91 -20.05 -0.94
CA ASN A 421 -20.99 -19.77 -1.89
C ASN A 421 -20.99 -20.71 -3.11
N SER A 422 -19.83 -21.24 -3.50
CA SER A 422 -19.75 -22.22 -4.57
C SER A 422 -20.33 -23.56 -4.13
N LEU A 423 -20.07 -24.01 -2.89
CA LEU A 423 -20.74 -25.18 -2.30
C LEU A 423 -22.26 -24.97 -2.22
N ARG A 424 -22.72 -23.82 -1.69
CA ARG A 424 -24.16 -23.49 -1.59
C ARG A 424 -24.88 -23.52 -2.94
N LYS A 425 -24.21 -23.09 -4.01
CA LYS A 425 -24.80 -23.02 -5.35
C LYS A 425 -24.80 -24.36 -6.07
N ARG A 426 -23.76 -25.19 -5.87
CA ARG A 426 -23.54 -26.41 -6.66
C ARG A 426 -23.85 -27.72 -5.94
N LEU A 427 -23.74 -27.73 -4.60
CA LEU A 427 -24.04 -28.89 -3.75
C LEU A 427 -25.03 -28.48 -2.63
N PRO A 428 -26.22 -27.95 -2.96
CA PRO A 428 -27.15 -27.44 -1.96
C PRO A 428 -27.66 -28.54 -1.00
N ALA A 429 -27.83 -29.77 -1.50
CA ALA A 429 -28.28 -30.91 -0.70
C ALA A 429 -27.27 -31.29 0.39
N HIS A 430 -25.98 -31.39 0.04
CA HIS A 430 -24.89 -31.63 1.00
C HIS A 430 -24.79 -30.52 2.04
N VAL A 431 -24.90 -29.26 1.61
CA VAL A 431 -24.89 -28.11 2.56
C VAL A 431 -26.07 -28.17 3.52
N ALA A 432 -27.25 -28.65 3.08
CA ALA A 432 -28.40 -28.86 3.95
C ALA A 432 -28.16 -29.99 4.96
N LYS A 433 -27.58 -31.13 4.54
CA LYS A 433 -27.15 -32.21 5.44
C LYS A 433 -26.14 -31.71 6.48
N TRP A 434 -25.14 -30.95 6.06
CA TRP A 434 -24.11 -30.37 6.92
C TRP A 434 -24.69 -29.49 8.02
N ARG A 435 -25.71 -28.68 7.70
CA ARG A 435 -26.37 -27.81 8.69
C ARG A 435 -27.20 -28.58 9.71
N ARG A 436 -27.64 -29.80 9.39
CA ARG A 436 -28.40 -30.66 10.30
C ARG A 436 -27.51 -31.38 11.30
N GLN A 437 -26.30 -31.78 10.91
CA GLN A 437 -25.31 -32.40 11.81
C GLN A 437 -24.58 -31.40 12.72
N ALA A 438 -24.56 -30.12 12.38
CA ALA A 438 -23.94 -29.06 13.18
C ALA A 438 -24.89 -28.41 14.21
N ARG A 439 -26.12 -28.93 14.34
CA ARG A 439 -27.07 -28.62 15.42
C ARG A 439 -27.07 -29.80 16.38
#